data_AF-A0A485KUB6-F1
#
_entry.id   AF-A0A485KUB6-F1
#
_cell.length_a   1.000
_cell.length_b   1.000
_cell.length_c   1.000
_cell.angle_alpha   90.00
_cell.angle_beta   90.00
_cell.angle_gamma   90.00
#
_symmetry.space_group_name_H-M   'P 1'
#
loop_
_entity.id
_entity.type
_entity.pdbx_description
1 polymer ?
#
loop_
_entity_poly.entity_id
_entity_poly.type
_entity_poly.pdbx_seq_one_letter_code
_entity_poly.pdbx_strand_id
1 'polypeptide(L)'
;MSLALMPELFAACVFNDCLRLVRPGATKCDFHKDKKQCAVPECVNQVVARGRCSRHGGRPRCAHDTCVLPAKGGSFCLRHGGVSSRQLCQIPGCSKQAHAKHLCVKHGGGSKCFFPSCMRHSRKGGLCYRHRRAEDLVFHDDQLFSFDVATIKAIDLELTW
;
A
#
# COMPACT_ATOMS: atom_id res chain seq x y z
N MET A 1 45.02 18.63 17.20
CA MET A 1 44.18 18.38 16.01
C MET A 1 42.82 17.94 16.50
N SER A 2 41.80 18.76 16.24
CA SER A 2 40.49 18.68 16.88
C SER A 2 39.72 17.43 16.41
N LEU A 3 39.36 16.57 17.36
CA LEU A 3 38.40 15.48 17.14
C LEU A 3 36.99 16.10 17.15
N ALA A 4 36.52 16.59 16.00
CA ALA A 4 35.12 16.95 15.84
C ALA A 4 34.29 15.66 15.66
N LEU A 5 33.85 15.10 16.78
CA LEU A 5 32.76 14.13 16.81
C LEU A 5 31.44 14.90 16.73
N MET A 6 30.76 14.85 15.59
CA MET A 6 29.33 15.17 15.50
C MET A 6 28.70 14.09 14.62
N PRO A 7 28.10 13.03 15.18
CA PRO A 7 27.24 12.19 14.36
C PRO A 7 26.07 13.07 13.95
N GLU A 8 25.93 13.32 12.65
CA GLU A 8 24.71 13.86 12.05
C GLU A 8 23.53 13.11 12.66
N LEU A 9 22.83 13.73 13.61
CA LEU A 9 21.79 13.08 14.39
C LEU A 9 20.60 12.84 13.46
N PHE A 10 20.61 11.68 12.80
CA PHE A 10 19.49 11.21 12.01
C PHE A 10 18.29 11.06 12.94
N ALA A 11 17.39 12.03 12.90
CA ALA A 11 16.14 11.98 13.62
C ALA A 11 15.19 10.97 12.97
N ALA A 12 14.32 10.37 13.78
CA ALA A 12 13.22 9.57 13.27
C ALA A 12 12.12 10.49 12.68
N CYS A 13 11.38 9.96 11.72
CA CYS A 13 10.24 10.67 11.15
C CYS A 13 9.23 11.02 12.24
N VAL A 14 8.70 12.25 12.19
CA VAL A 14 7.73 12.73 13.19
C VAL A 14 6.44 11.90 13.26
N PHE A 15 6.09 11.14 12.22
CA PHE A 15 4.84 10.37 12.19
C PHE A 15 4.90 9.13 13.10
N ASN A 16 3.80 8.86 13.80
CA ASN A 16 3.68 7.70 14.68
C ASN A 16 4.12 6.40 13.98
N ASP A 17 4.89 5.58 14.68
CA ASP A 17 5.39 4.27 14.23
C ASP A 17 6.26 4.29 12.96
N CYS A 18 6.73 5.47 12.52
CA CYS A 18 7.62 5.57 11.36
C CYS A 18 9.09 5.60 11.81
N LEU A 19 9.77 4.46 11.66
CA LEU A 19 11.20 4.31 12.00
C LEU A 19 12.16 4.81 10.91
N ARG A 20 11.65 5.43 9.84
CA ARG A 20 12.52 5.91 8.75
C ARG A 20 13.27 7.15 9.21
N LEU A 21 14.56 7.15 8.92
CA LEU A 21 15.45 8.28 9.16
C LEU A 21 15.01 9.49 8.33
N VAL A 22 15.32 10.66 8.88
CA VAL A 22 15.05 11.96 8.29
C VAL A 22 16.37 12.61 7.89
N ARG A 23 16.35 13.33 6.76
CA ARG A 23 17.50 14.13 6.35
C ARG A 23 17.77 15.24 7.37
N PRO A 24 19.03 15.65 7.57
CA PRO A 24 19.35 16.80 8.41
C PRO A 24 18.48 18.02 8.06
N GLY A 25 17.89 18.67 9.06
CA GLY A 25 17.01 19.83 8.89
C GLY A 25 15.55 19.53 8.48
N ALA A 26 15.20 18.27 8.14
CA ALA A 26 13.82 17.88 7.90
C ALA A 26 13.17 17.27 9.16
N THR A 27 11.83 17.25 9.21
CA THR A 27 11.05 16.60 10.28
C THR A 27 10.37 15.31 9.81
N LYS A 28 10.40 15.02 8.50
CA LYS A 28 9.69 13.91 7.86
C LYS A 28 10.62 13.16 6.90
N CYS A 29 10.45 11.84 6.80
CA CYS A 29 11.18 11.03 5.84
C CYS A 29 10.67 11.25 4.41
N ASP A 30 11.44 10.81 3.40
CA ASP A 30 11.10 10.98 1.98
C ASP A 30 9.73 10.38 1.59
N PHE A 31 9.28 9.34 2.28
CA PHE A 31 7.97 8.73 2.05
C PHE A 31 6.81 9.59 2.59
N HIS A 32 7.08 10.40 3.60
CA HIS A 32 6.10 11.23 4.29
C HIS A 32 6.24 12.73 4.01
N LYS A 33 7.16 13.15 3.12
CA LYS A 33 7.45 14.57 2.83
C LYS A 33 6.20 15.39 2.49
N ASP A 34 5.28 14.82 1.71
CA ASP A 34 4.05 15.49 1.26
C ASP A 34 2.85 15.24 2.20
N LYS A 35 3.04 14.51 3.30
CA LYS A 35 1.97 14.15 4.22
C LYS A 35 1.81 15.19 5.32
N LYS A 36 0.57 15.59 5.58
CA LYS A 36 0.21 16.57 6.63
C LYS A 36 0.02 15.87 7.98
N GLN A 37 0.45 16.54 9.05
CA GLN A 37 0.17 16.14 10.43
C GLN A 37 -1.18 16.67 10.89
N CYS A 38 -1.81 15.94 11.81
CA CYS A 38 -3.07 16.32 12.41
C CYS A 38 -2.97 17.71 13.04
N ALA A 39 -3.98 18.56 12.81
CA ALA A 39 -4.05 19.91 13.36
C ALA A 39 -4.25 19.98 14.89
N VAL A 40 -4.40 18.83 15.56
CA VAL A 40 -4.50 18.79 17.03
C VAL A 40 -3.07 18.88 17.58
N PRO A 41 -2.78 19.81 18.52
CA PRO A 41 -1.45 19.95 19.12
C PRO A 41 -0.90 18.61 19.60
N GLU A 42 0.41 18.42 19.43
CA GLU A 42 1.15 17.20 19.79
C GLU A 42 0.71 15.90 19.09
N CYS A 43 -0.31 15.95 18.23
CA CYS A 43 -0.75 14.78 17.48
C CYS A 43 0.16 14.53 16.27
N VAL A 44 0.99 13.50 16.40
CA VAL A 44 1.88 13.02 15.35
C VAL A 44 1.23 12.11 14.30
N ASN A 45 -0.10 12.02 14.28
CA ASN A 45 -0.80 11.19 13.30
C ASN A 45 -0.98 11.91 11.96
N GLN A 46 -1.00 11.15 10.88
CA GLN A 46 -1.30 11.67 9.55
C GLN A 46 -2.76 12.14 9.42
N VAL A 47 -2.95 13.26 8.73
CA VAL A 47 -4.27 13.75 8.33
C VAL A 47 -4.94 12.73 7.41
N VAL A 48 -6.18 12.40 7.72
CA VAL A 48 -7.05 11.60 6.86
C VAL A 48 -7.97 12.51 6.04
N ALA A 49 -8.66 13.44 6.71
CA ALA A 49 -9.53 14.43 6.07
C ALA A 49 -9.72 15.63 7.01
N ARG A 50 -10.13 16.77 6.45
CA ARG A 50 -10.47 17.99 7.24
C ARG A 50 -9.35 18.43 8.20
N GLY A 51 -8.09 18.24 7.82
CA GLY A 51 -6.93 18.56 8.66
C GLY A 51 -6.76 17.69 9.90
N ARG A 52 -7.53 16.61 10.09
CA ARG A 52 -7.48 15.77 11.29
C ARG A 52 -7.23 14.29 10.97
N CYS A 53 -6.64 13.57 11.92
CA CYS A 53 -6.40 12.13 11.81
C CYS A 53 -7.66 11.31 12.13
N SER A 54 -7.61 10.00 11.98
CA SER A 54 -8.74 9.10 12.27
C SER A 54 -9.27 9.23 13.72
N ARG A 55 -8.40 9.49 14.69
CA ARG A 55 -8.77 9.65 16.11
C ARG A 55 -9.39 11.00 16.42
N HIS A 56 -8.98 12.04 15.69
CA HIS A 56 -9.39 13.42 15.90
C HIS A 56 -10.46 13.90 14.90
N GLY A 57 -11.28 13.00 14.34
CA GLY A 57 -12.42 13.42 13.49
C GLY A 57 -12.13 13.53 11.99
N GLY A 58 -10.99 13.02 11.52
CA GLY A 58 -10.72 12.76 10.11
C GLY A 58 -11.59 11.66 9.51
N ARG A 59 -12.31 10.90 10.34
CA ARG A 59 -13.33 9.92 9.93
C ARG A 59 -14.58 10.11 10.80
N PRO A 60 -15.80 9.97 10.23
CA PRO A 60 -17.01 9.96 11.04
C PRO A 60 -16.99 8.80 12.03
N ARG A 61 -17.55 9.02 13.22
CA ARG A 61 -17.77 7.97 14.21
C ARG A 61 -19.04 7.21 13.89
N CYS A 62 -19.12 5.98 14.40
CA CYS A 62 -20.34 5.21 14.39
C CYS A 62 -21.48 5.98 15.06
N ALA A 63 -22.63 6.09 14.40
CA ALA A 63 -23.81 6.78 14.90
C ALA A 63 -24.55 6.03 16.03
N HIS A 64 -24.20 4.76 16.27
CA HIS A 64 -24.73 4.00 17.40
C HIS A 64 -24.26 4.61 18.73
N ASP A 65 -25.20 4.78 19.66
CA ASP A 65 -24.96 5.34 20.99
C ASP A 65 -23.76 4.69 21.68
N THR A 66 -22.93 5.53 22.30
CA THR A 66 -21.69 5.18 23.03
C THR A 66 -20.57 4.54 22.19
N CYS A 67 -20.76 4.33 20.88
CA CYS A 67 -19.74 3.70 20.04
C CYS A 67 -18.61 4.67 19.67
N VAL A 68 -17.38 4.33 20.04
CA VAL A 68 -16.17 5.11 19.69
C VAL A 68 -15.49 4.65 18.39
N LEU A 69 -15.98 3.59 17.76
CA LEU A 69 -15.38 3.06 16.53
C LEU A 69 -15.69 3.95 15.32
N PRO A 70 -14.77 4.03 14.34
CA PRO A 70 -15.01 4.77 13.11
C PRO A 70 -16.11 4.10 12.27
N ALA A 71 -16.93 4.90 11.61
CA ALA A 71 -17.90 4.42 10.64
C ALA A 71 -17.22 3.90 9.36
N LYS A 72 -17.87 2.96 8.67
CA LYS A 72 -17.36 2.33 7.46
C LYS A 72 -18.47 2.24 6.42
N GLY A 73 -18.30 2.93 5.29
CA GLY A 73 -19.25 2.89 4.17
C GLY A 73 -20.64 3.44 4.48
N GLY A 74 -20.75 4.38 5.42
CA GLY A 74 -22.02 4.95 5.90
C GLY A 74 -21.85 5.58 7.28
N SER A 75 -22.92 5.61 8.07
CA SER A 75 -22.93 6.20 9.42
C SER A 75 -22.52 5.23 10.54
N PHE A 76 -22.41 3.92 10.27
CA PHE A 76 -22.13 2.91 11.29
C PHE A 76 -20.79 2.21 11.11
N CYS A 77 -20.22 1.68 12.20
CA CYS A 77 -19.05 0.80 12.13
C CYS A 77 -19.45 -0.62 11.71
N LEU A 78 -18.49 -1.46 11.35
CA LEU A 78 -18.77 -2.85 10.92
C LEU A 78 -19.58 -3.68 11.94
N ARG A 79 -19.52 -3.34 13.23
CA ARG A 79 -20.28 -4.03 14.28
C ARG A 79 -21.74 -3.58 14.35
N HIS A 80 -22.03 -2.34 13.98
CA HIS A 80 -23.35 -1.72 14.12
C HIS A 80 -24.02 -1.46 12.76
N GLY A 81 -23.74 -2.27 11.75
CA GLY A 81 -24.38 -2.16 10.42
C GLY A 81 -23.61 -1.33 9.39
N GLY A 82 -22.34 -1.03 9.64
CA GLY A 82 -21.45 -0.40 8.66
C GLY A 82 -21.19 -1.32 7.47
N VAL A 83 -21.11 -0.72 6.27
CA VAL A 83 -20.91 -1.47 5.03
C VAL A 83 -19.44 -1.85 4.88
N SER A 84 -19.20 -3.14 4.77
CA SER A 84 -17.91 -3.66 4.34
C SER A 84 -17.80 -3.50 2.82
N SER A 85 -16.86 -2.69 2.35
CA SER A 85 -16.54 -2.59 0.91
C SER A 85 -15.93 -3.88 0.32
N ARG A 86 -15.86 -4.96 1.10
CA ARG A 86 -15.43 -6.28 0.61
C ARG A 86 -16.57 -6.88 -0.21
N GLN A 87 -16.55 -6.56 -1.49
CA GLN A 87 -17.40 -7.23 -2.47
C GLN A 87 -17.09 -8.73 -2.48
N LEU A 88 -18.13 -9.54 -2.66
CA LEU A 88 -17.99 -10.97 -2.88
C LEU A 88 -17.75 -11.24 -4.37
N CYS A 89 -17.21 -12.42 -4.65
CA CYS A 89 -17.04 -12.90 -6.01
C CYS A 89 -18.39 -13.01 -6.72
N GLN A 90 -18.48 -12.47 -7.93
CA GLN A 90 -19.72 -12.45 -8.72
C GLN A 90 -20.17 -13.84 -9.22
N ILE A 91 -19.26 -14.83 -9.24
CA ILE A 91 -19.61 -16.21 -9.61
C ILE A 91 -20.67 -16.77 -8.63
N PRO A 92 -21.83 -17.26 -9.12
CA PRO A 92 -22.87 -17.85 -8.29
C PRO A 92 -22.34 -18.93 -7.35
N GLY A 93 -22.76 -18.90 -6.08
CA GLY A 93 -22.32 -19.84 -5.05
C GLY A 93 -20.92 -19.57 -4.48
N CYS A 94 -20.21 -18.53 -4.91
CA CYS A 94 -18.88 -18.20 -4.37
C CYS A 94 -18.95 -17.15 -3.25
N SER A 95 -18.63 -17.55 -2.02
CA SER A 95 -18.54 -16.64 -0.85
C SER A 95 -17.15 -16.01 -0.64
N LYS A 96 -16.22 -16.20 -1.58
CA LYS A 96 -14.86 -15.65 -1.47
C LYS A 96 -14.86 -14.15 -1.80
N GLN A 97 -13.99 -13.39 -1.13
CA GLN A 97 -13.81 -11.97 -1.39
C GLN A 97 -13.33 -11.71 -2.83
N ALA A 98 -13.96 -10.74 -3.49
CA ALA A 98 -13.54 -10.23 -4.78
C ALA A 98 -12.31 -9.30 -4.65
N HIS A 99 -11.46 -9.35 -5.66
CA HIS A 99 -10.33 -8.46 -5.84
C HIS A 99 -10.57 -7.61 -7.10
N ALA A 100 -9.87 -7.88 -8.20
CA ALA A 100 -10.15 -7.23 -9.48
C ALA A 100 -11.36 -7.86 -10.18
N LYS A 101 -12.00 -7.10 -11.07
CA LYS A 101 -13.09 -7.57 -11.96
C LYS A 101 -14.28 -8.19 -11.21
N HIS A 102 -14.51 -7.82 -9.95
CA HIS A 102 -15.55 -8.43 -9.09
C HIS A 102 -15.41 -9.95 -8.88
N LEU A 103 -14.22 -10.51 -9.09
CA LEU A 103 -13.95 -11.94 -8.98
C LEU A 103 -12.94 -12.22 -7.86
N CYS A 104 -13.00 -13.40 -7.25
CA CYS A 104 -11.96 -13.83 -6.32
C CYS A 104 -10.71 -14.32 -7.08
N VAL A 105 -9.60 -14.56 -6.38
CA VAL A 105 -8.35 -15.03 -7.00
C VAL A 105 -8.55 -16.31 -7.83
N LYS A 106 -9.34 -17.27 -7.33
CA LYS A 106 -9.64 -18.53 -8.03
C LYS A 106 -10.44 -18.30 -9.33
N HIS A 107 -11.32 -17.30 -9.34
CA HIS A 107 -12.19 -17.00 -10.47
C HIS A 107 -11.65 -15.86 -11.35
N GLY A 108 -10.34 -15.54 -11.28
CA GLY A 108 -9.71 -14.58 -12.19
C GLY A 108 -9.55 -13.15 -11.67
N GLY A 109 -9.85 -12.89 -10.40
CA GLY A 109 -9.64 -11.58 -9.76
C GLY A 109 -8.19 -11.30 -9.32
N GLY A 110 -7.29 -12.28 -9.43
CA GLY A 110 -5.87 -12.11 -9.16
C GLY A 110 -5.06 -12.06 -10.45
N SER A 111 -4.16 -11.08 -10.58
CA SER A 111 -3.24 -11.01 -11.72
C SER A 111 -2.20 -12.14 -11.70
N LYS A 112 -1.73 -12.55 -12.88
CA LYS A 112 -0.66 -13.52 -13.04
C LYS A 112 0.71 -12.85 -12.91
N CYS A 113 1.72 -13.67 -12.62
CA CYS A 113 3.11 -13.24 -12.62
C CYS A 113 3.50 -12.86 -14.05
N PHE A 114 4.19 -11.71 -14.21
CA PHE A 114 4.70 -11.27 -15.51
C PHE A 114 5.88 -12.11 -16.00
N PHE A 115 6.59 -12.79 -15.11
CA PHE A 115 7.68 -13.69 -15.49
C PHE A 115 7.21 -14.72 -16.53
N PRO A 116 7.92 -14.88 -17.66
CA PRO A 116 7.55 -15.78 -18.74
C PRO A 116 7.23 -17.17 -18.23
N SER A 117 6.18 -17.80 -18.77
CA SER A 117 5.71 -19.14 -18.39
C SER A 117 5.27 -19.33 -16.92
N CYS A 118 5.21 -18.27 -16.10
CA CYS A 118 4.81 -18.41 -14.70
C CYS A 118 3.29 -18.31 -14.51
N MET A 119 2.65 -19.44 -14.19
CA MET A 119 1.19 -19.48 -13.95
C MET A 119 0.76 -19.02 -12.54
N ARG A 120 1.71 -18.62 -11.67
CA ARG A 120 1.43 -18.20 -10.29
C ARG A 120 0.82 -16.80 -10.27
N HIS A 121 0.14 -16.49 -9.18
CA HIS A 121 -0.42 -15.15 -8.98
C HIS A 121 0.66 -14.15 -8.56
N SER A 122 0.57 -12.93 -9.08
CA SER A 122 1.40 -11.83 -8.63
C SER A 122 1.03 -11.42 -7.21
N ARG A 123 2.01 -10.88 -6.48
CA ARG A 123 1.85 -10.35 -5.13
C ARG A 123 2.16 -8.86 -5.06
N LYS A 124 3.30 -8.45 -5.63
CA LYS A 124 3.75 -7.05 -5.65
C LYS A 124 4.50 -6.78 -6.96
N GLY A 125 4.22 -5.64 -7.59
CA GLY A 125 4.91 -5.24 -8.82
C GLY A 125 4.72 -6.21 -9.99
N GLY A 126 3.58 -6.91 -10.09
CA GLY A 126 3.34 -7.86 -11.18
C GLY A 126 4.09 -9.19 -11.05
N LEU A 127 4.85 -9.41 -9.98
CA LEU A 127 5.67 -10.60 -9.77
C LEU A 127 5.16 -11.49 -8.62
N CYS A 128 5.37 -12.81 -8.74
CA CYS A 128 5.06 -13.76 -7.67
C CYS A 128 6.15 -13.77 -6.59
N TYR A 129 5.96 -14.53 -5.50
CA TYR A 129 6.94 -14.53 -4.40
C TYR A 129 8.29 -15.17 -4.76
N ARG A 130 8.33 -16.03 -5.80
CA ARG A 130 9.58 -16.58 -6.33
C ARG A 130 10.28 -15.53 -7.18
N HIS A 131 9.53 -14.96 -8.11
CA HIS A 131 10.06 -14.07 -9.14
C HIS A 131 10.13 -12.60 -8.70
N ARG A 132 10.25 -12.29 -7.40
CA ARG A 132 10.29 -10.91 -6.88
C ARG A 132 11.64 -10.52 -6.29
N ARG A 133 12.66 -11.35 -6.49
CA ARG A 133 14.02 -11.08 -6.01
C ARG A 133 14.78 -10.48 -7.18
N ALA A 134 15.80 -9.67 -6.92
CA ALA A 134 16.57 -9.01 -7.98
C ALA A 134 17.37 -9.99 -8.87
N GLU A 135 17.34 -11.29 -8.52
CA GLU A 135 18.12 -12.36 -9.13
C GLU A 135 17.34 -13.13 -10.21
N ASP A 136 16.09 -12.75 -10.49
CA ASP A 136 15.28 -13.38 -11.53
C ASP A 136 15.77 -12.94 -12.92
N LEU A 137 16.94 -13.41 -13.32
CA LEU A 137 17.51 -13.27 -14.66
C LEU A 137 16.75 -14.20 -15.60
N VAL A 138 16.33 -13.70 -16.77
CA VAL A 138 15.71 -14.54 -17.81
C VAL A 138 16.80 -14.91 -18.81
N PHE A 139 16.90 -16.20 -19.11
CA PHE A 139 17.67 -16.69 -20.24
C PHE A 139 16.76 -16.71 -21.46
N HIS A 140 17.07 -15.88 -22.45
CA HIS A 140 16.49 -15.99 -23.79
C HIS A 140 17.65 -16.01 -24.79
N ASP A 141 17.73 -17.05 -25.60
CA ASP A 141 18.70 -17.19 -26.69
C ASP A 141 20.17 -16.95 -26.24
N ASP A 142 20.60 -17.69 -25.21
CA ASP A 142 21.96 -17.64 -24.64
C ASP A 142 22.44 -16.27 -24.10
N GLN A 143 21.52 -15.31 -23.89
CA GLN A 143 21.83 -14.02 -23.28
C GLN A 143 21.16 -13.82 -21.92
N LEU A 144 21.94 -13.31 -20.96
CA LEU A 144 21.51 -12.97 -19.60
C LEU A 144 20.87 -11.58 -19.59
N PHE A 145 19.55 -11.51 -19.45
CA PHE A 145 18.85 -10.24 -19.28
C PHE A 145 18.31 -10.08 -17.86
N SER A 146 18.50 -8.89 -17.28
CA SER A 146 17.83 -8.51 -16.04
C SER A 146 16.34 -8.33 -16.30
N PHE A 147 15.50 -9.07 -15.58
CA PHE A 147 14.05 -8.91 -15.66
C PHE A 147 13.60 -7.65 -14.91
N ASP A 148 13.72 -6.49 -15.55
CA ASP A 148 13.12 -5.27 -15.01
C ASP A 148 11.64 -5.20 -15.41
N VAL A 149 10.76 -5.22 -14.39
CA VAL A 149 9.32 -5.02 -14.54
C VAL A 149 9.00 -3.69 -15.23
N ALA A 150 9.86 -2.68 -15.11
CA ALA A 150 9.72 -1.41 -15.81
C ALA A 150 9.77 -1.57 -17.33
N THR A 151 10.67 -2.42 -17.84
CA THR A 151 10.85 -2.68 -19.28
C THR A 151 9.64 -3.41 -19.88
N ILE A 152 9.04 -4.36 -19.15
CA ILE A 152 7.87 -5.12 -19.64
C ILE A 152 6.63 -4.25 -19.79
N LYS A 153 6.40 -3.34 -18.84
CA LYS A 153 5.29 -2.39 -18.95
C LYS A 153 5.45 -1.45 -20.14
N ALA A 154 6.67 -1.19 -20.59
CA ALA A 154 6.94 -0.40 -21.79
C ALA A 154 6.69 -1.21 -23.07
N ILE A 155 7.03 -2.51 -23.09
CA ILE A 155 6.80 -3.40 -24.25
C ILE A 155 5.30 -3.71 -24.46
N ASP A 156 4.53 -3.88 -23.39
CA ASP A 156 3.07 -4.14 -23.46
C ASP A 156 2.26 -2.94 -24.01
N LEU A 157 2.88 -1.75 -24.10
CA LEU A 157 2.32 -0.53 -24.71
C LEU A 157 2.55 -0.44 -26.23
N GLU A 158 3.41 -1.28 -26.80
CA GLU A 158 3.74 -1.28 -28.25
C GLU A 158 3.07 -2.44 -29.03
N LEU A 159 2.35 -3.34 -28.35
CA LEU A 159 1.71 -4.52 -28.96
C LEU A 159 0.18 -4.56 -28.84
N THR A 160 -0.46 -3.44 -28.53
CA THR A 160 -1.91 -3.27 -28.71
C THR A 160 -2.18 -2.55 -30.03
N TRP A 161 -2.42 -3.32 -31.09
CA TRP A 161 -3.19 -2.87 -32.26
C TRP A 161 -4.68 -3.09 -32.01
#